data_AF-A0A1Q7MEH2-F1
#
_entry.id   AF-A0A1Q7MEH2-F1
#
_cell.length_a   1.000
_cell.length_b   1.000
_cell.length_c   1.000
_cell.angle_alpha   90.00
_cell.angle_beta   90.00
_cell.angle_gamma   90.00
#
_symmetry.space_group_name_H-M   'P 1'
#
loop_
_entity.id
_entity.type
_entity.pdbx_description
1 polymer ?
#
loop_
_entity_poly.entity_id
_entity_poly.type
_entity_poly.pdbx_seq_one_letter_code
_entity_poly.pdbx_strand_id
1 'polypeptide(L)'
;MKLDNYITSSTARVKSDKNVPKAKFQTLKAVAEKKLHEARAARSKANLNGITVEFYGNSKHQKDFWKLNWKEAPHSSHPDARIYSAYGVEGHEPTAYYCPETHESVFFNTEYYGQCKSWALGMAAAIMEEKRNTHSIHGACVDVSGKGVIIVAPTGTGKTTQAFKLMELPGGRIVGDDWVYIDHNEGERLGHLVGRQPEKSLYMRTETQMSKPWLRKIFDESKCENITTAKESCEFTQGPTGCKLTNGRCVFDEGLHWCYYAFGNSRALVHREKVFGPGKVTDQARIRLLVLLRRDDKSPPEVHLDADEAIKVLRKGEYMVRPGAGPKEMWGKLAGEPWYNPYLLLLDHARQEQFFRRMISKFNVKCLLLNTGVDSIDLTHKRIISTLEDT
;
A
#
# COMPACT_ATOMS: atom_id res chain seq x y z
N MET A 1 7.42 -27.71 -10.28
CA MET A 1 6.52 -26.71 -9.65
C MET A 1 6.35 -25.56 -10.62
N LYS A 2 5.13 -25.06 -10.86
CA LYS A 2 4.88 -23.91 -11.75
C LYS A 2 4.49 -22.71 -10.89
N LEU A 3 5.25 -21.61 -11.00
CA LEU A 3 4.94 -20.36 -10.31
C LEU A 3 3.65 -19.75 -10.87
N ASP A 4 2.71 -19.36 -10.01
CA ASP A 4 1.53 -18.56 -10.40
C ASP A 4 1.97 -17.10 -10.54
N ASN A 5 2.50 -16.74 -11.71
CA ASN A 5 3.04 -15.43 -12.00
C ASN A 5 2.40 -14.86 -13.27
N TYR A 6 1.91 -13.63 -13.18
CA TYR A 6 1.39 -12.88 -14.31
C TYR A 6 2.31 -11.71 -14.67
N ILE A 7 2.70 -11.61 -15.95
CA ILE A 7 3.47 -10.48 -16.47
C ILE A 7 2.50 -9.46 -17.05
N THR A 8 2.38 -8.30 -16.41
CA THR A 8 1.45 -7.24 -16.84
C THR A 8 2.05 -6.44 -18.00
N SER A 9 1.20 -6.00 -18.94
CA SER A 9 1.67 -5.15 -20.06
C SER A 9 2.25 -3.80 -19.59
N SER A 10 1.71 -3.27 -18.49
CA SER A 10 2.32 -2.17 -17.75
C SER A 10 2.78 -2.71 -16.41
N THR A 11 4.10 -2.71 -16.13
CA THR A 11 4.68 -3.27 -14.90
C THR A 11 4.66 -2.29 -13.71
N ALA A 12 4.06 -1.12 -13.91
CA ALA A 12 3.89 -0.06 -12.92
C ALA A 12 2.59 0.73 -13.19
N ARG A 13 2.34 1.74 -12.36
CA ARG A 13 1.18 2.64 -12.52
C ARG A 13 1.24 3.36 -13.86
N VAL A 14 0.07 3.49 -14.48
CA VAL A 14 -0.10 4.23 -15.73
C VAL A 14 -0.52 5.67 -15.45
N LYS A 15 -0.35 6.54 -16.46
CA LYS A 15 -0.74 7.95 -16.38
C LYS A 15 -2.20 8.06 -15.92
N SER A 16 -2.45 9.00 -15.03
CA SER A 16 -3.76 9.15 -14.41
C SER A 16 -4.25 10.59 -14.35
N ASP A 17 -5.57 10.74 -14.46
CA ASP A 17 -6.31 11.97 -14.16
C ASP A 17 -7.34 11.65 -13.07
N LYS A 18 -7.16 12.25 -11.90
CA LYS A 18 -7.98 11.97 -10.71
C LYS A 18 -9.18 12.91 -10.57
N ASN A 19 -9.37 13.86 -11.49
CA ASN A 19 -10.43 14.86 -11.36
C ASN A 19 -11.15 15.08 -12.68
N VAL A 20 -11.69 13.99 -13.25
CA VAL A 20 -12.41 14.05 -14.52
C VAL A 20 -13.84 14.53 -14.28
N PRO A 21 -14.28 15.64 -14.92
CA PRO A 21 -15.66 16.09 -14.84
C PRO A 21 -16.63 15.02 -15.35
N LYS A 22 -17.80 14.91 -14.71
CA LYS A 22 -18.78 13.86 -15.00
C LYS A 22 -19.09 13.69 -16.48
N ALA A 23 -19.31 14.78 -17.23
CA ALA A 23 -19.63 14.71 -18.67
C ALA A 23 -18.54 13.99 -19.48
N LYS A 24 -17.26 14.35 -19.28
CA LYS A 24 -16.13 13.70 -19.94
C LYS A 24 -15.97 12.26 -19.47
N PHE A 25 -16.20 12.00 -18.19
CA PHE A 25 -16.10 10.66 -17.64
C PHE A 25 -17.13 9.69 -18.24
N GLN A 26 -18.37 10.13 -18.48
CA GLN A 26 -19.40 9.28 -19.10
C GLN A 26 -18.98 8.81 -20.50
N THR A 27 -18.32 9.64 -21.29
CA THR A 27 -17.77 9.24 -22.60
C THR A 27 -16.70 8.15 -22.45
N LEU A 28 -15.76 8.32 -21.51
CA LEU A 28 -14.71 7.33 -21.25
C LEU A 28 -15.30 6.01 -20.74
N LYS A 29 -16.28 6.10 -19.83
CA LYS A 29 -16.99 4.95 -19.29
C LYS A 29 -17.72 4.17 -20.39
N ALA A 30 -18.43 4.85 -21.29
CA ALA A 30 -19.15 4.18 -22.37
C ALA A 30 -18.20 3.37 -23.28
N VAL A 31 -16.99 3.89 -23.57
CA VAL A 31 -15.96 3.15 -24.32
C VAL A 31 -15.50 1.91 -23.56
N ALA A 32 -15.22 2.05 -22.26
CA ALA A 32 -14.81 0.92 -21.42
C ALA A 32 -15.92 -0.14 -21.32
N GLU A 33 -17.16 0.28 -21.07
CA GLU A 33 -18.32 -0.62 -20.94
C GLU A 33 -18.58 -1.41 -22.22
N LYS A 34 -18.45 -0.79 -23.40
CA LYS A 34 -18.53 -1.48 -24.69
C LYS A 34 -17.54 -2.64 -24.74
N LYS A 35 -16.25 -2.37 -24.47
CA LYS A 35 -15.21 -3.40 -24.47
C LYS A 35 -15.48 -4.50 -23.45
N LEU A 36 -15.89 -4.11 -22.25
CA LEU A 36 -16.17 -5.04 -21.15
C LEU A 36 -17.35 -5.96 -21.49
N HIS A 37 -18.39 -5.43 -22.12
CA HIS A 37 -19.54 -6.22 -22.58
C HIS A 37 -19.13 -7.22 -23.67
N GLU A 38 -18.39 -6.78 -24.69
CA GLU A 38 -17.86 -7.64 -25.75
C GLU A 38 -17.00 -8.78 -25.19
N ALA A 39 -16.16 -8.48 -24.20
CA ALA A 39 -15.29 -9.45 -23.54
C ALA A 39 -16.01 -10.34 -22.51
N ARG A 40 -17.32 -10.17 -22.29
CA ARG A 40 -18.09 -10.84 -21.22
C ARG A 40 -17.39 -10.71 -19.86
N ALA A 41 -16.96 -9.49 -19.57
CA ALA A 41 -16.17 -9.14 -18.39
C ALA A 41 -16.89 -9.52 -17.08
N ALA A 42 -16.10 -9.74 -16.04
CA ALA A 42 -16.62 -10.18 -14.76
C ALA A 42 -16.80 -9.03 -13.78
N ARG A 43 -17.78 -9.18 -12.89
CA ARG A 43 -18.00 -8.28 -11.75
C ARG A 43 -17.62 -8.95 -10.43
N SER A 44 -17.16 -8.16 -9.46
CA SER A 44 -16.88 -8.62 -8.10
C SER A 44 -16.99 -7.44 -7.14
N LYS A 45 -17.85 -7.55 -6.12
CA LYS A 45 -18.01 -6.51 -5.10
C LYS A 45 -17.12 -6.80 -3.89
N ALA A 46 -16.42 -5.78 -3.41
CA ALA A 46 -15.57 -5.84 -2.23
C ALA A 46 -16.09 -4.92 -1.14
N ASN A 47 -15.95 -5.35 0.11
CA ASN A 47 -16.25 -4.54 1.28
C ASN A 47 -14.94 -3.94 1.81
N LEU A 48 -14.78 -2.63 1.63
CA LEU A 48 -13.66 -1.84 2.14
C LEU A 48 -14.16 -1.02 3.33
N ASN A 49 -14.14 -1.63 4.52
CA ASN A 49 -14.55 -1.00 5.78
C ASN A 49 -15.98 -0.41 5.75
N GLY A 50 -16.91 -1.20 5.21
CA GLY A 50 -18.32 -0.87 5.05
C GLY A 50 -18.63 -0.04 3.80
N ILE A 51 -17.66 0.21 2.91
CA ILE A 51 -17.89 0.75 1.56
C ILE A 51 -17.88 -0.40 0.56
N THR A 52 -18.92 -0.50 -0.25
CA THR A 52 -19.03 -1.49 -1.32
C THR A 52 -18.39 -0.93 -2.58
N VAL A 53 -17.21 -1.44 -2.96
CA VAL A 53 -16.56 -1.11 -4.23
C VAL A 53 -16.76 -2.26 -5.21
N GLU A 54 -17.35 -1.99 -6.38
CA GLU A 54 -17.53 -2.99 -7.44
C GLU A 54 -16.39 -2.89 -8.46
N PHE A 55 -15.65 -3.98 -8.64
CA PHE A 55 -14.76 -4.17 -9.78
C PHE A 55 -15.55 -4.77 -10.95
N TYR A 56 -15.45 -4.16 -12.12
CA TYR A 56 -15.94 -4.67 -13.40
C TYR A 56 -14.81 -4.65 -14.43
N GLY A 57 -14.28 -5.83 -14.79
CA GLY A 57 -13.08 -5.92 -15.61
C GLY A 57 -12.91 -7.23 -16.37
N ASN A 58 -12.13 -7.19 -17.46
CA ASN A 58 -11.85 -8.34 -18.31
C ASN A 58 -10.46 -8.98 -18.11
N SER A 59 -9.59 -8.39 -17.27
CA SER A 59 -8.33 -9.04 -16.86
C SER A 59 -8.59 -10.13 -15.81
N LYS A 60 -8.24 -11.37 -16.13
CA LYS A 60 -8.31 -12.49 -15.17
C LYS A 60 -7.38 -12.24 -13.97
N HIS A 61 -6.18 -11.74 -14.22
CA HIS A 61 -5.18 -11.42 -13.21
C HIS A 61 -5.73 -10.46 -12.15
N GLN A 62 -6.24 -9.30 -12.57
CA GLN A 62 -6.81 -8.33 -11.63
C GLN A 62 -7.99 -8.89 -10.84
N LYS A 63 -8.86 -9.68 -11.49
CA LYS A 63 -10.01 -10.32 -10.82
C LYS A 63 -9.56 -11.31 -9.74
N ASP A 64 -8.57 -12.14 -10.05
CA ASP A 64 -8.03 -13.11 -9.10
C ASP A 64 -7.42 -12.40 -7.89
N PHE A 65 -6.58 -11.38 -8.12
CA PHE A 65 -5.98 -10.58 -7.06
C PHE A 65 -7.05 -9.84 -6.23
N TRP A 66 -8.07 -9.28 -6.89
CA TRP A 66 -9.20 -8.62 -6.22
C TRP A 66 -9.92 -9.54 -5.23
N LYS A 67 -10.29 -10.75 -5.66
CA LYS A 67 -10.99 -11.72 -4.80
C LYS A 67 -10.14 -12.21 -3.63
N LEU A 68 -8.83 -12.38 -3.86
CA LEU A 68 -7.91 -12.77 -2.80
C LEU A 68 -7.65 -11.64 -1.81
N ASN A 69 -7.62 -10.38 -2.26
CA ASN A 69 -7.27 -9.27 -1.39
C ASN A 69 -8.44 -8.80 -0.52
N TRP A 70 -9.68 -8.82 -1.01
CA TRP A 70 -10.79 -8.16 -0.31
C TRP A 70 -11.81 -9.11 0.29
N LYS A 71 -12.40 -8.75 1.43
CA LYS A 71 -13.65 -9.38 1.90
C LYS A 71 -14.74 -9.09 0.87
N GLU A 72 -15.49 -10.12 0.48
CA GLU A 72 -16.59 -9.96 -0.48
C GLU A 72 -17.72 -9.16 0.16
N ALA A 73 -18.30 -8.22 -0.59
CA ALA A 73 -19.50 -7.53 -0.14
C ALA A 73 -20.74 -8.41 -0.38
N PRO A 74 -21.79 -8.32 0.45
CA PRO A 74 -23.04 -9.03 0.21
C PRO A 74 -23.57 -8.78 -1.20
N HIS A 75 -24.11 -9.82 -1.85
CA HIS A 75 -24.63 -9.69 -3.22
C HIS A 75 -25.71 -8.61 -3.35
N SER A 76 -26.54 -8.46 -2.32
CA SER A 76 -27.60 -7.46 -2.20
C SER A 76 -27.10 -6.02 -2.03
N SER A 77 -25.84 -5.80 -1.68
CA SER A 77 -25.30 -4.46 -1.47
C SER A 77 -25.25 -3.66 -2.77
N HIS A 78 -25.72 -2.43 -2.74
CA HIS A 78 -25.49 -1.48 -3.84
C HIS A 78 -24.02 -1.01 -3.83
N PRO A 79 -23.36 -0.91 -5.00
CA PRO A 79 -22.03 -0.33 -5.07
C PRO A 79 -22.04 1.16 -4.71
N ASP A 80 -21.21 1.55 -3.75
CA ASP A 80 -20.92 2.94 -3.40
C ASP A 80 -19.90 3.56 -4.37
N ALA A 81 -19.03 2.72 -4.95
CA ALA A 81 -18.03 3.10 -5.94
C ALA A 81 -17.83 1.98 -6.99
N ARG A 82 -17.35 2.34 -8.18
CA ARG A 82 -17.10 1.36 -9.27
C ARG A 82 -15.75 1.55 -9.97
N ILE A 83 -15.10 0.44 -10.30
CA ILE A 83 -13.91 0.38 -11.15
C ILE A 83 -14.29 -0.32 -12.46
N TYR A 84 -14.18 0.38 -13.58
CA TYR A 84 -14.28 -0.18 -14.93
C TYR A 84 -12.87 -0.41 -15.47
N SER A 85 -12.40 -1.67 -15.49
CA SER A 85 -11.05 -2.02 -15.92
C SER A 85 -11.05 -2.75 -17.26
N ALA A 86 -10.95 -1.97 -18.34
CA ALA A 86 -11.05 -2.43 -19.71
C ALA A 86 -9.67 -2.59 -20.35
N TYR A 87 -9.27 -3.83 -20.58
CA TYR A 87 -8.04 -4.18 -21.29
C TYR A 87 -8.30 -4.55 -22.76
N GLY A 88 -7.40 -4.17 -23.66
CA GLY A 88 -7.51 -4.39 -25.11
C GLY A 88 -8.46 -3.42 -25.82
N VAL A 89 -8.55 -2.17 -25.35
CA VAL A 89 -9.31 -1.09 -26.02
C VAL A 89 -8.43 -0.47 -27.11
N GLU A 90 -8.81 -0.62 -28.36
CA GLU A 90 -8.05 -0.08 -29.50
C GLU A 90 -7.98 1.44 -29.49
N GLY A 91 -6.83 2.00 -29.88
CA GLY A 91 -6.62 3.46 -29.94
C GLY A 91 -6.48 4.16 -28.59
N HIS A 92 -6.48 3.42 -27.48
CA HIS A 92 -6.28 3.97 -26.14
C HIS A 92 -4.92 3.58 -25.57
N GLU A 93 -4.17 4.57 -25.08
CA GLU A 93 -2.95 4.32 -24.30
C GLU A 93 -3.30 3.81 -22.90
N PRO A 94 -2.40 3.04 -22.25
CA PRO A 94 -2.55 2.67 -20.85
C PRO A 94 -2.74 3.91 -19.96
N THR A 95 -3.94 4.07 -19.40
CA THR A 95 -4.36 5.28 -18.66
C THR A 95 -5.42 4.95 -17.61
N ALA A 96 -5.55 5.80 -16.59
CA ALA A 96 -6.59 5.69 -15.57
C ALA A 96 -7.28 7.03 -15.27
N TYR A 97 -8.58 7.03 -15.08
CA TYR A 97 -9.43 8.21 -14.92
C TYR A 97 -10.36 8.04 -13.73
N TYR A 98 -10.47 9.03 -12.85
CA TYR A 98 -11.42 9.03 -11.72
C TYR A 98 -12.35 10.22 -11.79
N CYS A 99 -13.63 10.00 -11.52
CA CYS A 99 -14.66 11.04 -11.43
C CYS A 99 -15.13 11.18 -9.97
N PRO A 100 -14.71 12.24 -9.26
CA PRO A 100 -15.10 12.46 -7.87
C PRO A 100 -16.61 12.55 -7.67
N GLU A 101 -17.34 13.16 -8.61
CA GLU A 101 -18.81 13.34 -8.53
C GLU A 101 -19.60 12.02 -8.51
N THR A 102 -19.04 10.95 -9.08
CA THR A 102 -19.73 9.66 -9.22
C THR A 102 -19.08 8.54 -8.43
N HIS A 103 -17.90 8.78 -7.85
CA HIS A 103 -17.03 7.76 -7.26
C HIS A 103 -16.77 6.57 -8.19
N GLU A 104 -16.61 6.85 -9.48
CA GLU A 104 -16.31 5.85 -10.50
C GLU A 104 -14.93 6.09 -11.10
N SER A 105 -14.26 5.01 -11.52
CA SER A 105 -12.99 5.07 -12.23
C SER A 105 -12.96 4.18 -13.47
N VAL A 106 -12.23 4.61 -14.49
CA VAL A 106 -11.98 3.86 -15.73
C VAL A 106 -10.48 3.62 -15.87
N PHE A 107 -10.09 2.38 -16.14
CA PHE A 107 -8.74 1.97 -16.47
C PHE A 107 -8.74 1.42 -17.88
N PHE A 108 -7.89 1.98 -18.74
CA PHE A 108 -7.65 1.47 -20.08
C PHE A 108 -6.30 0.77 -20.14
N ASN A 109 -6.28 -0.42 -20.74
CA ASN A 109 -5.09 -1.13 -21.19
C ASN A 109 -3.99 -1.30 -20.13
N THR A 110 -4.39 -1.46 -18.86
CA THR A 110 -3.49 -1.80 -17.77
C THR A 110 -4.07 -2.91 -16.91
N GLU A 111 -3.21 -3.83 -16.52
CA GLU A 111 -3.54 -4.95 -15.64
C GLU A 111 -2.81 -4.86 -14.31
N TYR A 112 -2.01 -3.80 -14.11
CA TYR A 112 -1.23 -3.61 -12.90
C TYR A 112 -2.14 -3.49 -11.67
N TYR A 113 -2.11 -4.51 -10.82
CA TYR A 113 -3.05 -4.60 -9.70
C TYR A 113 -2.81 -3.50 -8.66
N GLY A 114 -1.56 -3.09 -8.46
CA GLY A 114 -1.20 -2.06 -7.49
C GLY A 114 -1.94 -0.73 -7.68
N GLN A 115 -2.27 -0.34 -8.92
CA GLN A 115 -3.07 0.86 -9.17
C GLN A 115 -4.55 0.62 -8.84
N CYS A 116 -5.11 -0.51 -9.31
CA CYS A 116 -6.48 -0.93 -9.01
C CYS A 116 -6.73 -1.01 -7.49
N LYS A 117 -5.83 -1.66 -6.73
CA LYS A 117 -5.83 -1.71 -5.26
C LYS A 117 -5.88 -0.31 -4.65
N SER A 118 -4.90 0.53 -4.99
CA SER A 118 -4.77 1.87 -4.39
C SER A 118 -5.96 2.79 -4.69
N TRP A 119 -6.57 2.66 -5.87
CA TRP A 119 -7.75 3.45 -6.23
C TRP A 119 -9.02 2.94 -5.57
N ALA A 120 -9.19 1.63 -5.38
CA ALA A 120 -10.27 1.11 -4.55
C ALA A 120 -10.21 1.68 -3.13
N LEU A 121 -9.02 1.66 -2.52
CA LEU A 121 -8.77 2.25 -1.19
C LEU A 121 -9.02 3.76 -1.18
N GLY A 122 -8.55 4.48 -2.20
CA GLY A 122 -8.72 5.93 -2.33
C GLY A 122 -10.16 6.37 -2.56
N MET A 123 -10.95 5.62 -3.35
CA MET A 123 -12.38 5.88 -3.52
C MET A 123 -13.15 5.61 -2.23
N ALA A 124 -12.86 4.50 -1.55
CA ALA A 124 -13.45 4.22 -0.25
C ALA A 124 -13.07 5.30 0.79
N ALA A 125 -11.82 5.77 0.79
CA ALA A 125 -11.36 6.86 1.63
C ALA A 125 -12.16 8.15 1.36
N ALA A 126 -12.29 8.57 0.10
CA ALA A 126 -13.04 9.78 -0.25
C ALA A 126 -14.48 9.74 0.29
N ILE A 127 -15.16 8.60 0.15
CA ILE A 127 -16.54 8.41 0.63
C ILE A 127 -16.60 8.39 2.16
N MET A 128 -15.70 7.65 2.83
CA MET A 128 -15.73 7.53 4.29
C MET A 128 -15.26 8.79 5.01
N GLU A 129 -14.30 9.51 4.44
CA GLU A 129 -13.92 10.83 4.92
C GLU A 129 -15.16 11.70 4.90
N GLU A 130 -15.77 11.91 3.73
CA GLU A 130 -16.97 12.74 3.57
C GLU A 130 -18.11 12.33 4.52
N LYS A 131 -18.54 11.07 4.48
CA LYS A 131 -19.81 10.61 5.06
C LYS A 131 -19.70 10.01 6.45
N ARG A 132 -18.52 9.55 6.87
CA ARG A 132 -18.34 8.75 8.10
C ARG A 132 -17.28 9.31 9.04
N ASN A 133 -16.68 10.47 8.72
CA ASN A 133 -15.63 11.06 9.55
C ASN A 133 -14.48 10.07 9.83
N THR A 134 -14.15 9.25 8.83
CA THR A 134 -13.13 8.21 8.94
C THR A 134 -11.84 8.70 8.32
N HIS A 135 -10.78 8.72 9.10
CA HIS A 135 -9.44 9.09 8.66
C HIS A 135 -8.78 7.94 7.91
N SER A 136 -8.19 8.25 6.76
CA SER A 136 -7.50 7.30 5.90
C SER A 136 -5.99 7.55 5.85
N ILE A 137 -5.21 6.64 6.43
CA ILE A 137 -3.75 6.76 6.55
C ILE A 137 -3.06 5.71 5.67
N HIS A 138 -2.13 6.15 4.83
CA HIS A 138 -1.19 5.27 4.14
C HIS A 138 -0.02 4.94 5.08
N GLY A 139 -0.10 3.80 5.74
CA GLY A 139 0.85 3.38 6.77
C GLY A 139 0.65 1.93 7.17
N ALA A 140 1.69 1.32 7.72
CA ALA A 140 1.57 0.00 8.33
C ALA A 140 0.92 0.14 9.71
N CYS A 141 0.14 -0.86 10.13
CA CYS A 141 -0.42 -0.93 11.47
C CYS A 141 -0.13 -2.28 12.11
N VAL A 142 0.46 -2.23 13.30
CA VAL A 142 0.85 -3.41 14.07
C VAL A 142 0.33 -3.24 15.49
N ASP A 143 -0.31 -4.28 16.01
CA ASP A 143 -0.65 -4.39 17.43
C ASP A 143 0.53 -5.05 18.15
N VAL A 144 1.02 -4.43 19.22
CA VAL A 144 2.03 -5.03 20.09
C VAL A 144 1.43 -5.12 21.48
N SER A 145 1.05 -6.33 21.88
CA SER A 145 0.47 -6.61 23.19
C SER A 145 -0.74 -5.70 23.53
N GLY A 146 -1.62 -5.46 22.55
CA GLY A 146 -2.81 -4.61 22.72
C GLY A 146 -2.59 -3.11 22.52
N LYS A 147 -1.36 -2.69 22.20
CA LYS A 147 -1.02 -1.30 21.88
C LYS A 147 -0.70 -1.19 20.38
N GLY A 148 -1.56 -0.48 19.66
CA GLY A 148 -1.45 -0.28 18.21
C GLY A 148 -0.46 0.82 17.84
N VAL A 149 0.41 0.51 16.88
CA VAL A 149 1.39 1.42 16.28
C VAL A 149 1.03 1.62 14.81
N ILE A 150 0.94 2.87 14.37
CA ILE A 150 0.85 3.23 12.95
C ILE A 150 2.21 3.76 12.51
N ILE A 151 2.76 3.21 11.43
CA ILE A 151 4.03 3.66 10.85
C ILE A 151 3.75 4.29 9.49
N VAL A 152 3.88 5.62 9.42
CA VAL A 152 3.80 6.41 8.19
C VAL A 152 5.21 6.74 7.73
N ALA A 153 5.48 6.48 6.46
CA ALA A 153 6.84 6.48 5.97
C ALA A 153 6.87 6.70 4.45
N PRO A 154 7.71 7.62 3.95
CA PRO A 154 8.04 7.68 2.54
C PRO A 154 8.62 6.36 2.03
N THR A 155 8.60 6.19 0.70
CA THR A 155 9.21 5.02 0.08
C THR A 155 10.72 4.98 0.39
N GLY A 156 11.23 3.83 0.84
CA GLY A 156 12.66 3.63 1.10
C GLY A 156 13.18 4.08 2.47
N THR A 157 12.30 4.51 3.39
CA THR A 157 12.67 4.89 4.77
C THR A 157 12.47 3.76 5.78
N GLY A 158 12.11 2.54 5.34
CA GLY A 158 12.12 1.34 6.19
C GLY A 158 10.79 0.97 6.84
N LYS A 159 9.63 1.44 6.33
CA LYS A 159 8.28 1.08 6.82
C LYS A 159 8.12 -0.43 7.05
N THR A 160 8.34 -1.21 5.99
CA THR A 160 8.19 -2.68 6.02
C THR A 160 9.22 -3.31 6.95
N THR A 161 10.44 -2.77 7.03
CA THR A 161 11.47 -3.25 7.95
C THR A 161 11.04 -3.10 9.40
N GLN A 162 10.57 -1.91 9.79
CA GLN A 162 10.13 -1.64 11.16
C GLN A 162 8.85 -2.41 11.50
N ALA A 163 7.88 -2.48 10.60
CA ALA A 163 6.66 -3.27 10.79
C ALA A 163 6.97 -4.76 11.00
N PHE A 164 7.85 -5.36 10.18
CA PHE A 164 8.27 -6.75 10.36
C PHE A 164 9.03 -6.98 11.66
N LYS A 165 9.84 -6.01 12.10
CA LYS A 165 10.55 -6.13 13.38
C LYS A 165 9.57 -6.18 14.56
N LEU A 166 8.49 -5.39 14.52
CA LEU A 166 7.41 -5.46 15.52
C LEU A 166 6.69 -6.82 15.50
N MET A 167 6.57 -7.45 14.33
CA MET A 167 5.97 -8.77 14.18
C MET A 167 6.78 -9.92 14.79
N GLU A 168 8.10 -9.76 14.87
CA GLU A 168 9.01 -10.71 15.51
C GLU A 168 8.81 -10.77 17.03
N LEU A 169 8.25 -9.73 17.66
CA LEU A 169 7.97 -9.71 19.09
C LEU A 169 6.88 -10.73 19.45
N PRO A 170 6.95 -11.43 20.59
CA PRO A 170 5.93 -12.43 20.97
C PRO A 170 4.49 -11.92 20.85
N GLY A 171 4.21 -10.71 21.35
CA GLY A 171 2.88 -10.06 21.29
C GLY A 171 2.58 -9.25 20.03
N GLY A 172 3.47 -9.26 19.03
CA GLY A 172 3.28 -8.54 17.76
C GLY A 172 2.26 -9.23 16.85
N ARG A 173 1.25 -8.48 16.36
CA ARG A 173 0.22 -8.95 15.43
C ARG A 173 0.00 -7.92 14.33
N ILE A 174 0.01 -8.33 13.07
CA ILE A 174 -0.16 -7.42 11.95
C ILE A 174 -1.64 -7.11 11.82
N VAL A 175 -1.97 -5.82 11.84
CA VAL A 175 -3.24 -5.34 11.30
C VAL A 175 -3.09 -5.29 9.80
N GLY A 176 -2.12 -4.49 9.32
CA GLY A 176 -1.84 -4.23 7.91
C GLY A 176 -0.46 -3.68 7.61
N ASP A 177 0.01 -3.75 6.38
CA ASP A 177 1.34 -3.25 5.97
C ASP A 177 1.33 -1.92 5.21
N ASP A 178 0.15 -1.45 4.76
CA ASP A 178 0.07 -0.36 3.78
C ASP A 178 -1.06 0.66 4.04
N TRP A 179 -2.17 0.28 4.66
CA TRP A 179 -3.33 1.17 4.84
C TRP A 179 -4.07 0.98 6.15
N VAL A 180 -4.54 2.08 6.75
CA VAL A 180 -5.34 2.09 7.98
C VAL A 180 -6.52 3.06 7.85
N TYR A 181 -7.71 2.60 8.25
CA TYR A 181 -8.88 3.44 8.47
C TYR A 181 -9.15 3.60 9.96
N ILE A 182 -9.51 4.81 10.37
CA ILE A 182 -9.85 5.15 11.76
C ILE A 182 -11.13 5.96 11.78
N ASP A 183 -12.20 5.41 12.33
CA ASP A 183 -13.45 6.13 12.54
C ASP A 183 -13.33 7.03 13.78
N HIS A 184 -13.32 8.35 13.58
CA HIS A 184 -13.21 9.28 14.71
C HIS A 184 -14.51 9.38 15.51
N ASN A 185 -15.69 9.11 14.93
CA ASN A 185 -16.95 9.08 15.67
C ASN A 185 -17.01 7.87 16.60
N GLU A 186 -16.55 6.71 16.11
CA GLU A 186 -16.34 5.55 16.96
C GLU A 186 -15.33 5.85 18.07
N GLY A 187 -14.23 6.53 17.72
CA GLY A 187 -13.23 6.98 18.66
C GLY A 187 -13.79 7.78 19.82
N GLU A 188 -14.66 8.76 19.53
CA GLU A 188 -15.35 9.55 20.55
C GLU A 188 -16.17 8.68 21.50
N ARG A 189 -16.94 7.74 20.94
CA ARG A 189 -17.80 6.84 21.72
C ARG A 189 -17.00 5.88 22.60
N LEU A 190 -15.82 5.43 22.14
CA LEU A 190 -14.96 4.48 22.84
C LEU A 190 -13.92 5.13 23.77
N GLY A 191 -13.68 6.44 23.63
CA GLY A 191 -12.59 7.16 24.28
C GLY A 191 -11.19 6.80 23.78
N HIS A 192 -11.07 6.06 22.67
CA HIS A 192 -9.80 5.72 22.03
C HIS A 192 -9.99 5.38 20.56
N LEU A 193 -8.94 5.58 19.75
CA LEU A 193 -8.98 5.27 18.33
C LEU A 193 -8.72 3.78 18.06
N VAL A 194 -9.44 3.24 17.08
CA VAL A 194 -9.26 1.87 16.58
C VAL A 194 -8.87 1.95 15.10
N GLY A 195 -7.70 1.42 14.78
CA GLY A 195 -7.24 1.29 13.39
C GLY A 195 -7.66 -0.05 12.82
N ARG A 196 -8.21 -0.04 11.61
CA ARG A 196 -8.60 -1.24 10.85
C ARG A 196 -8.03 -1.20 9.46
N GLN A 197 -7.79 -2.36 8.88
CA GLN A 197 -7.50 -2.46 7.46
C GLN A 197 -8.58 -3.23 6.70
N PRO A 198 -8.89 -2.85 5.45
CA PRO A 198 -9.83 -3.58 4.62
C PRO A 198 -9.23 -4.82 3.93
N GLU A 199 -7.89 -4.89 3.83
CA GLU A 199 -7.18 -5.95 3.11
C GLU A 199 -7.14 -7.26 3.91
N LYS A 200 -7.33 -8.39 3.22
CA LYS A 200 -7.10 -9.74 3.76
C LYS A 200 -5.68 -10.22 3.52
N SER A 201 -5.03 -9.66 2.51
CA SER A 201 -3.73 -10.08 2.00
C SER A 201 -2.75 -8.91 2.01
N LEU A 202 -1.45 -9.22 2.01
CA LEU A 202 -0.35 -8.27 1.91
C LEU A 202 0.13 -8.24 0.46
N TYR A 203 0.23 -7.05 -0.13
CA TYR A 203 0.72 -6.86 -1.50
C TYR A 203 2.23 -6.57 -1.49
N MET A 204 2.98 -7.61 -1.15
CA MET A 204 4.39 -7.53 -0.79
C MET A 204 5.29 -7.34 -2.01
N ARG A 205 6.33 -6.51 -1.87
CA ARG A 205 7.46 -6.52 -2.82
C ARG A 205 8.27 -7.79 -2.63
N THR A 206 8.51 -8.52 -3.71
CA THR A 206 9.22 -9.80 -3.59
C THR A 206 10.72 -9.66 -3.42
N GLU A 207 11.27 -8.46 -3.67
CA GLU A 207 12.67 -8.14 -3.39
C GLU A 207 13.03 -8.34 -1.90
N THR A 208 12.03 -8.30 -1.02
CA THR A 208 12.18 -8.58 0.41
C THR A 208 12.76 -9.98 0.70
N GLN A 209 12.63 -10.94 -0.23
CA GLN A 209 13.24 -12.26 -0.13
C GLN A 209 14.78 -12.21 -0.02
N MET A 210 15.44 -11.15 -0.53
CA MET A 210 16.90 -10.98 -0.37
C MET A 210 17.33 -10.90 1.09
N SER A 211 16.56 -10.17 1.91
CA SER A 211 16.86 -10.01 3.35
C SER A 211 16.20 -11.08 4.21
N LYS A 212 15.19 -11.78 3.65
CA LYS A 212 14.40 -12.80 4.35
C LYS A 212 14.23 -14.04 3.45
N PRO A 213 15.26 -14.91 3.35
CA PRO A 213 15.25 -16.05 2.43
C PRO A 213 14.05 -16.99 2.58
N TRP A 214 13.51 -17.11 3.80
CA TRP A 214 12.33 -17.92 4.12
C TRP A 214 11.05 -17.47 3.38
N LEU A 215 10.96 -16.20 2.92
CA LEU A 215 9.84 -15.72 2.11
C LEU A 215 9.73 -16.42 0.75
N ARG A 216 10.82 -17.02 0.25
CA ARG A 216 10.84 -17.77 -1.01
C ARG A 216 9.69 -18.78 -1.08
N LYS A 217 9.57 -19.63 -0.06
CA LYS A 217 8.54 -20.68 -0.01
C LYS A 217 7.14 -20.10 -0.05
N ILE A 218 6.90 -19.00 0.67
CA ILE A 218 5.60 -18.32 0.72
C ILE A 218 5.27 -17.72 -0.65
N PHE A 219 6.23 -17.07 -1.30
CA PHE A 219 6.03 -16.49 -2.63
C PHE A 219 5.80 -17.57 -3.70
N ASP A 220 6.51 -18.70 -3.63
CA ASP A 220 6.34 -19.83 -4.56
C ASP A 220 4.90 -20.40 -4.52
N GLU A 221 4.21 -20.26 -3.38
CA GLU A 221 2.83 -20.70 -3.15
C GLU A 221 1.78 -19.56 -3.24
N SER A 222 2.20 -18.36 -3.65
CA SER A 222 1.36 -17.17 -3.73
C SER A 222 1.13 -16.74 -5.18
N LYS A 223 0.07 -15.97 -5.40
CA LYS A 223 -0.11 -15.29 -6.69
C LYS A 223 0.91 -14.17 -6.80
N CYS A 224 1.66 -14.17 -7.88
CA CYS A 224 2.72 -13.22 -8.13
C CYS A 224 2.47 -12.39 -9.39
N GLU A 225 3.07 -11.22 -9.41
CA GLU A 225 2.98 -10.25 -10.49
C GLU A 225 4.41 -9.80 -10.85
N ASN A 226 4.76 -9.90 -12.12
CA ASN A 226 6.02 -9.42 -12.69
C ASN A 226 7.29 -10.06 -12.09
N ILE A 227 7.26 -11.33 -11.66
CA ILE A 227 8.48 -12.05 -11.28
C ILE A 227 9.30 -12.38 -12.53
N THR A 228 10.60 -12.13 -12.48
CA THR A 228 11.53 -12.48 -13.55
C THR A 228 11.75 -14.00 -13.60
N THR A 229 11.40 -14.63 -14.71
CA THR A 229 11.56 -16.09 -14.95
C THR A 229 12.67 -16.44 -15.93
N ALA A 230 13.36 -15.44 -16.49
CA ALA A 230 14.42 -15.59 -17.46
C ALA A 230 15.59 -14.65 -17.12
N LYS A 231 16.83 -15.15 -17.22
CA LYS A 231 18.03 -14.40 -16.81
C LYS A 231 18.24 -13.16 -17.68
N GLU A 232 17.87 -13.26 -18.96
CA GLU A 232 18.00 -12.23 -19.99
C GLU A 232 17.14 -11.00 -19.68
N SER A 233 16.09 -11.16 -18.85
CA SER A 233 15.20 -10.09 -18.41
C SER A 233 15.61 -9.47 -17.07
N CYS A 234 16.79 -9.81 -16.53
CA CYS A 234 17.28 -9.27 -15.26
C CYS A 234 17.95 -7.89 -15.44
N GLU A 235 17.52 -6.89 -14.67
CA GLU A 235 18.09 -5.53 -14.72
C GLU A 235 19.43 -5.40 -13.97
N PHE A 236 19.87 -6.44 -13.26
CA PHE A 236 21.00 -6.40 -12.32
C PHE A 236 22.15 -7.35 -12.68
N THR A 237 22.38 -7.60 -13.97
CA THR A 237 23.49 -8.46 -14.44
C THR A 237 24.87 -7.82 -14.19
N GLN A 238 25.87 -8.66 -13.86
CA GLN A 238 27.29 -8.32 -13.72
C GLN A 238 28.13 -9.24 -14.60
N GLY A 239 28.55 -8.76 -15.76
CA GLY A 239 29.17 -9.61 -16.78
C GLY A 239 28.18 -10.66 -17.34
N PRO A 240 28.67 -11.72 -18.00
CA PRO A 240 27.82 -12.71 -18.65
C PRO A 240 27.00 -13.56 -17.68
N THR A 241 27.52 -13.80 -16.46
CA THR A 241 26.92 -14.75 -15.52
C THR A 241 26.60 -14.17 -14.14
N GLY A 242 27.22 -13.07 -13.73
CA GLY A 242 27.10 -12.56 -12.36
C GLY A 242 25.84 -11.74 -12.08
N CYS A 243 25.57 -11.52 -10.80
CA CYS A 243 24.52 -10.64 -10.30
C CYS A 243 25.09 -9.51 -9.43
N LYS A 244 24.74 -8.26 -9.73
CA LYS A 244 25.15 -7.04 -8.99
C LYS A 244 24.61 -6.99 -7.56
N LEU A 245 23.49 -7.68 -7.29
CA LEU A 245 22.79 -7.63 -6.00
C LEU A 245 23.34 -8.63 -4.97
N THR A 246 24.12 -9.61 -5.41
CA THR A 246 24.53 -10.77 -4.60
C THR A 246 26.02 -11.08 -4.75
N ASN A 247 26.82 -10.07 -5.14
CA ASN A 247 28.27 -10.18 -5.37
C ASN A 247 28.63 -11.34 -6.31
N GLY A 248 27.93 -11.44 -7.44
CA GLY A 248 28.23 -12.42 -8.49
C GLY A 248 27.38 -13.70 -8.47
N ARG A 249 26.62 -13.99 -7.41
CA ARG A 249 25.81 -15.22 -7.32
C ARG A 249 24.43 -15.09 -7.99
N CYS A 250 24.21 -15.76 -9.11
CA CYS A 250 22.92 -15.70 -9.82
C CYS A 250 22.03 -16.91 -9.47
N VAL A 251 20.78 -16.67 -9.08
CA VAL A 251 19.82 -17.74 -8.77
C VAL A 251 19.57 -18.68 -9.95
N PHE A 252 19.61 -18.15 -11.18
CA PHE A 252 19.45 -18.96 -12.39
C PHE A 252 20.61 -19.93 -12.59
N ASP A 253 21.84 -19.50 -12.26
CA ASP A 253 23.04 -20.35 -12.34
C ASP A 253 23.06 -21.38 -11.20
N GLU A 254 22.37 -21.11 -10.11
CA GLU A 254 22.12 -22.04 -9.00
C GLU A 254 20.94 -22.99 -9.28
N GLY A 255 20.40 -23.01 -10.51
CA GLY A 255 19.34 -23.91 -10.96
C GLY A 255 17.92 -23.49 -10.59
N LEU A 256 17.72 -22.27 -10.09
CA LEU A 256 16.39 -21.75 -9.77
C LEU A 256 15.72 -21.15 -11.02
N HIS A 257 14.43 -21.41 -11.20
CA HIS A 257 13.68 -21.00 -12.39
C HIS A 257 13.13 -19.56 -12.35
N TRP A 258 13.27 -18.85 -11.23
CA TRP A 258 12.78 -17.48 -11.09
C TRP A 258 13.54 -16.69 -10.02
N CYS A 259 13.59 -15.37 -10.22
CA CYS A 259 14.26 -14.43 -9.34
C CYS A 259 13.28 -13.38 -8.82
N TYR A 260 13.14 -13.31 -7.49
CA TYR A 260 12.18 -12.42 -6.82
C TYR A 260 12.64 -10.98 -6.64
N TYR A 261 13.91 -10.70 -6.92
CA TYR A 261 14.54 -9.39 -6.73
C TYR A 261 15.17 -8.85 -8.02
N ALA A 262 15.01 -9.54 -9.15
CA ALA A 262 15.50 -9.08 -10.45
C ALA A 262 14.71 -7.88 -11.01
N PHE A 263 13.48 -7.66 -10.54
CA PHE A 263 12.66 -6.49 -10.84
C PHE A 263 12.12 -5.89 -9.53
N GLY A 264 12.49 -4.63 -9.22
CA GLY A 264 12.19 -4.03 -7.91
C GLY A 264 10.71 -3.73 -7.63
N ASN A 265 9.85 -3.78 -8.65
CA ASN A 265 8.40 -3.64 -8.49
C ASN A 265 7.63 -4.96 -8.71
N SER A 266 8.32 -6.09 -8.69
CA SER A 266 7.69 -7.41 -8.64
C SER A 266 6.96 -7.63 -7.31
N ARG A 267 5.81 -8.31 -7.36
CA ARG A 267 4.88 -8.41 -6.22
C ARG A 267 4.38 -9.82 -6.00
N ALA A 268 4.05 -10.12 -4.75
CA ALA A 268 3.29 -11.29 -4.36
C ALA A 268 2.10 -10.84 -3.51
N LEU A 269 0.93 -11.41 -3.77
CA LEU A 269 -0.25 -11.23 -2.94
C LEU A 269 -0.33 -12.39 -1.94
N VAL A 270 -0.02 -12.09 -0.68
CA VAL A 270 0.21 -13.09 0.36
C VAL A 270 -0.87 -12.98 1.43
N HIS A 271 -1.59 -14.06 1.72
CA HIS A 271 -2.49 -14.10 2.88
C HIS A 271 -1.70 -13.82 4.17
N ARG A 272 -2.19 -12.91 5.02
CA ARG A 272 -1.47 -12.43 6.22
C ARG A 272 -0.98 -13.57 7.12
N GLU A 273 -1.83 -14.57 7.30
CA GLU A 273 -1.59 -15.73 8.16
C GLU A 273 -0.45 -16.62 7.63
N LYS A 274 -0.14 -16.57 6.32
CA LYS A 274 0.96 -17.35 5.73
C LYS A 274 2.34 -16.79 6.08
N VAL A 275 2.44 -15.53 6.52
CA VAL A 275 3.75 -14.90 6.77
C VAL A 275 4.30 -15.31 8.14
N PHE A 276 3.52 -15.12 9.20
CA PHE A 276 3.96 -15.38 10.58
C PHE A 276 3.04 -16.34 11.36
N GLY A 277 2.00 -16.87 10.71
CA GLY A 277 1.00 -17.74 11.34
C GLY A 277 -0.27 -16.98 11.78
N PRO A 278 -1.38 -17.71 12.03
CA PRO A 278 -2.69 -17.10 12.36
C PRO A 278 -2.69 -16.31 13.67
N GLY A 279 -1.89 -16.70 14.66
CA GLY A 279 -1.77 -15.99 15.95
C GLY A 279 -1.08 -14.62 15.84
N LYS A 280 -0.52 -14.30 14.66
CA LYS A 280 0.21 -13.07 14.36
C LYS A 280 -0.60 -12.11 13.50
N VAL A 281 -1.91 -12.32 13.36
CA VAL A 281 -2.80 -11.46 12.58
C VAL A 281 -3.95 -10.97 13.45
N THR A 282 -4.37 -9.72 13.25
CA THR A 282 -5.58 -9.15 13.82
C THR A 282 -6.24 -8.23 12.79
N ASP A 283 -7.55 -8.03 12.87
CA ASP A 283 -8.26 -7.11 11.96
C ASP A 283 -8.29 -5.66 12.48
N GLN A 284 -7.91 -5.45 13.75
CA GLN A 284 -7.93 -4.13 14.38
C GLN A 284 -6.90 -4.00 15.50
N ALA A 285 -6.52 -2.75 15.82
CA ALA A 285 -5.68 -2.40 16.97
C ALA A 285 -6.13 -1.09 17.62
N ARG A 286 -5.98 -0.98 18.94
CA ARG A 286 -6.19 0.27 19.68
C ARG A 286 -4.97 1.17 19.48
N ILE A 287 -5.14 2.29 18.79
CA ILE A 287 -4.00 3.14 18.39
C ILE A 287 -3.48 3.93 19.58
N ARG A 288 -2.17 3.81 19.82
CA ARG A 288 -1.44 4.47 20.92
C ARG A 288 -0.24 5.28 20.45
N LEU A 289 0.33 4.91 19.31
CA LEU A 289 1.54 5.53 18.77
C LEU A 289 1.42 5.73 17.26
N LEU A 290 1.72 6.95 16.81
CA LEU A 290 2.00 7.31 15.43
C LEU A 290 3.51 7.49 15.27
N VAL A 291 4.12 6.69 14.41
CA VAL A 291 5.53 6.80 14.04
C VAL A 291 5.63 7.37 12.64
N LEU A 292 6.35 8.48 12.50
CA LEU A 292 6.76 9.06 11.22
C LEU A 292 8.22 8.67 10.97
N LEU A 293 8.53 8.20 9.77
CA LEU A 293 9.91 7.89 9.39
C LEU A 293 10.47 8.94 8.44
N ARG A 294 11.69 9.40 8.75
CA ARG A 294 12.55 10.12 7.81
C ARG A 294 13.86 9.38 7.61
N ARG A 295 14.64 9.83 6.63
CA ARG A 295 15.96 9.28 6.33
C ARG A 295 16.87 10.33 5.74
N ASP A 296 17.68 10.94 6.58
CA ASP A 296 18.68 11.94 6.23
C ASP A 296 19.86 11.88 7.21
N ASP A 297 20.94 12.56 6.91
CA ASP A 297 22.22 12.52 7.62
C ASP A 297 22.38 13.65 8.65
N LYS A 298 21.45 14.60 8.72
CA LYS A 298 21.60 15.85 9.48
C LYS A 298 20.68 15.94 10.69
N SER A 299 19.52 15.32 10.60
CA SER A 299 18.48 15.49 11.61
C SER A 299 18.63 14.49 12.76
N PRO A 300 18.18 14.81 13.99
CA PRO A 300 18.34 13.94 15.14
C PRO A 300 17.69 12.56 14.93
N PRO A 301 18.17 11.51 15.65
CA PRO A 301 17.64 10.16 15.56
C PRO A 301 16.15 10.07 15.93
N GLU A 302 15.69 10.93 16.85
CA GLU A 302 14.35 10.91 17.42
C GLU A 302 13.87 12.32 17.74
N VAL A 303 12.58 12.57 17.50
CA VAL A 303 11.87 13.78 17.93
C VAL A 303 10.45 13.39 18.33
N HIS A 304 10.04 13.72 19.55
CA HIS A 304 8.63 13.65 19.94
C HIS A 304 7.92 14.90 19.42
N LEU A 305 6.82 14.70 18.70
CA LEU A 305 6.08 15.79 18.09
C LEU A 305 4.76 16.00 18.84
N ASP A 306 4.44 17.25 19.11
CA ASP A 306 3.05 17.62 19.40
C ASP A 306 2.19 17.60 18.13
N ALA A 307 0.91 17.95 18.26
CA ALA A 307 -0.01 17.94 17.12
C ALA A 307 0.37 18.95 16.04
N ASP A 308 0.78 20.18 16.41
CA ASP A 308 1.11 21.24 15.45
C ASP A 308 2.39 20.92 14.70
N GLU A 309 3.40 20.38 15.39
CA GLU A 309 4.64 19.93 14.79
C GLU A 309 4.41 18.73 13.85
N ALA A 310 3.63 17.74 14.28
CA ALA A 310 3.27 16.59 13.45
C ALA A 310 2.53 17.01 12.18
N ILE A 311 1.57 17.94 12.29
CA ILE A 311 0.83 18.48 11.15
C ILE A 311 1.75 19.18 10.16
N LYS A 312 2.72 19.97 10.63
CA LYS A 312 3.71 20.62 9.74
C LYS A 312 4.50 19.58 8.94
N VAL A 313 4.99 18.54 9.61
CA VAL A 313 5.75 17.45 8.97
C VAL A 313 4.88 16.71 7.96
N LEU A 314 3.70 16.27 8.36
CA LEU A 314 2.77 15.51 7.53
C LEU A 314 2.30 16.32 6.33
N ARG A 315 1.88 17.57 6.52
CA ARG A 315 1.38 18.44 5.44
C ARG A 315 2.44 18.74 4.39
N LYS A 316 3.69 18.96 4.82
CA LYS A 316 4.82 19.14 3.91
C LYS A 316 5.11 17.83 3.16
N GLY A 317 5.05 16.71 3.87
CA GLY A 317 5.22 15.39 3.26
C GLY A 317 6.58 15.20 2.62
N GLU A 318 7.60 15.92 3.08
CA GLU A 318 8.89 15.99 2.42
C GLU A 318 9.68 14.68 2.61
N TYR A 319 10.32 14.23 1.54
CA TYR A 319 11.21 13.09 1.56
C TYR A 319 12.29 13.20 0.49
N MET A 320 13.42 12.55 0.74
CA MET A 320 14.49 12.37 -0.25
C MET A 320 14.13 11.20 -1.18
N VAL A 321 14.07 11.42 -2.48
CA VAL A 321 13.87 10.36 -3.46
C VAL A 321 15.11 9.47 -3.49
N ARG A 322 14.96 8.19 -3.18
CA ARG A 322 16.08 7.23 -3.08
C ARG A 322 16.20 6.37 -4.35
N PRO A 323 17.39 5.79 -4.62
CA PRO A 323 17.52 4.75 -5.64
C PRO A 323 16.46 3.65 -5.49
N GLY A 324 15.79 3.31 -6.58
CA GLY A 324 14.65 2.36 -6.60
C GLY A 324 13.30 2.96 -6.19
N ALA A 325 13.23 4.25 -5.87
CA ALA A 325 12.00 5.00 -5.64
C ALA A 325 11.83 6.10 -6.71
N GLY A 326 10.78 6.02 -7.52
CA GLY A 326 10.50 6.99 -8.58
C GLY A 326 11.53 7.01 -9.72
N PRO A 327 11.41 7.98 -10.65
CA PRO A 327 12.31 8.12 -11.81
C PRO A 327 13.77 8.38 -11.41
N LYS A 328 14.73 7.86 -12.19
CA LYS A 328 16.18 7.91 -11.87
C LYS A 328 16.71 9.34 -11.75
N GLU A 329 16.21 10.25 -12.57
CA GLU A 329 16.54 11.68 -12.60
C GLU A 329 16.09 12.44 -11.35
N MET A 330 15.23 11.84 -10.53
CA MET A 330 14.78 12.40 -9.26
C MET A 330 15.60 11.90 -8.07
N TRP A 331 16.42 10.85 -8.23
CA TRP A 331 17.20 10.29 -7.14
C TRP A 331 18.14 11.33 -6.51
N GLY A 332 18.17 11.42 -5.19
CA GLY A 332 18.94 12.40 -4.44
C GLY A 332 18.31 13.80 -4.36
N LYS A 333 17.11 14.00 -4.94
CA LYS A 333 16.35 15.25 -4.82
C LYS A 333 15.27 15.13 -3.76
N LEU A 334 14.91 16.26 -3.16
CA LEU A 334 13.73 16.36 -2.31
C LEU A 334 12.47 16.34 -3.16
N ALA A 335 11.47 15.61 -2.69
CA ALA A 335 10.10 15.61 -3.19
C ALA A 335 9.14 15.78 -2.01
N GLY A 336 7.89 16.10 -2.30
CA GLY A 336 6.83 16.23 -1.30
C GLY A 336 5.63 15.39 -1.69
N GLU A 337 5.10 14.64 -0.72
CA GLU A 337 3.83 13.93 -0.84
C GLU A 337 3.00 14.25 0.40
N PRO A 338 2.07 15.23 0.33
CA PRO A 338 1.28 15.65 1.48
C PRO A 338 0.63 14.46 2.20
N TRP A 339 0.72 14.47 3.53
CA TRP A 339 0.24 13.43 4.43
C TRP A 339 0.87 12.05 4.18
N TYR A 340 1.94 12.00 3.37
CA TYR A 340 2.57 10.79 2.85
C TYR A 340 1.58 9.82 2.19
N ASN A 341 0.47 10.34 1.66
CA ASN A 341 -0.62 9.55 1.09
C ASN A 341 -0.94 9.96 -0.37
N PRO A 342 -0.22 9.40 -1.36
CA PRO A 342 -0.44 9.68 -2.79
C PRO A 342 -1.78 9.16 -3.34
N TYR A 343 -2.56 8.47 -2.52
CA TYR A 343 -3.71 7.68 -2.92
C TYR A 343 -5.03 8.31 -2.48
N LEU A 344 -5.00 9.44 -1.78
CA LEU A 344 -6.18 10.28 -1.62
C LEU A 344 -6.59 10.79 -3.00
N LEU A 345 -7.75 10.32 -3.48
CA LEU A 345 -8.29 10.73 -4.78
C LEU A 345 -9.00 12.08 -4.71
N LEU A 346 -9.41 12.48 -3.52
CA LEU A 346 -9.88 13.81 -3.19
C LEU A 346 -9.11 14.28 -1.95
N LEU A 347 -8.16 15.18 -2.13
CA LEU A 347 -7.31 15.67 -1.05
C LEU A 347 -7.96 16.87 -0.35
N ASP A 348 -8.41 16.68 0.89
CA ASP A 348 -8.89 17.74 1.76
C ASP A 348 -7.87 17.99 2.90
N HIS A 349 -7.03 19.02 2.73
CA HIS A 349 -6.01 19.35 3.72
C HIS A 349 -6.59 19.71 5.09
N ALA A 350 -7.72 20.42 5.13
CA ALA A 350 -8.31 20.86 6.39
C ALA A 350 -8.80 19.65 7.19
N ARG A 351 -9.40 18.68 6.49
CA ARG A 351 -9.89 17.46 7.10
C ARG A 351 -8.76 16.54 7.57
N GLN A 352 -7.73 16.34 6.76
CA GLN A 352 -6.54 15.58 7.16
C GLN A 352 -5.88 16.20 8.39
N GLU A 353 -5.73 17.53 8.41
CA GLU A 353 -5.22 18.26 9.56
C GLU A 353 -6.07 18.02 10.82
N GLN A 354 -7.39 18.14 10.70
CA GLN A 354 -8.31 17.90 11.81
C GLN A 354 -8.17 16.47 12.36
N PHE A 355 -8.04 15.46 11.50
CA PHE A 355 -7.91 14.07 11.93
C PHE A 355 -6.62 13.83 12.71
N PHE A 356 -5.46 14.23 12.18
CA PHE A 356 -4.19 14.08 12.89
C PHE A 356 -4.14 14.90 14.18
N ARG A 357 -4.68 16.13 14.17
CA ARG A 357 -4.78 16.96 15.38
C ARG A 357 -5.57 16.26 16.48
N ARG A 358 -6.75 15.72 16.14
CA ARG A 358 -7.58 14.99 17.10
C ARG A 358 -6.91 13.72 17.59
N MET A 359 -6.27 12.97 16.69
CA MET A 359 -5.52 11.76 17.05
C MET A 359 -4.50 12.07 18.17
N ILE A 360 -3.70 13.11 17.99
CA ILE A 360 -2.60 13.43 18.91
C ILE A 360 -3.12 14.15 20.15
N SER A 361 -3.84 15.26 20.00
CA SER A 361 -4.23 16.13 21.13
C SER A 361 -5.44 15.62 21.92
N LYS A 362 -6.42 14.99 21.25
CA LYS A 362 -7.67 14.57 21.92
C LYS A 362 -7.61 13.12 22.38
N PHE A 363 -7.10 12.23 21.54
CA PHE A 363 -6.99 10.80 21.85
C PHE A 363 -5.64 10.42 22.48
N ASN A 364 -4.77 11.40 22.75
CA ASN A 364 -3.47 11.23 23.39
C ASN A 364 -2.61 10.16 22.72
N VAL A 365 -2.71 10.04 21.39
CA VAL A 365 -1.80 9.19 20.60
C VAL A 365 -0.46 9.89 20.52
N LYS A 366 0.60 9.28 21.05
CA LYS A 366 1.95 9.84 20.97
C LYS A 366 2.40 9.89 19.50
N CYS A 367 3.13 10.93 19.12
CA CYS A 367 3.71 11.06 17.79
C CYS A 367 5.23 11.11 17.88
N LEU A 368 5.88 10.20 17.15
CA LEU A 368 7.33 10.02 17.16
C LEU A 368 7.88 10.14 15.74
N LEU A 369 8.83 11.04 15.51
CA LEU A 369 9.58 11.14 14.26
C LEU A 369 10.96 10.51 14.41
N LEU A 370 11.20 9.42 13.68
CA LEU A 370 12.44 8.64 13.73
C LEU A 370 13.27 8.82 12.46
N ASN A 371 14.58 9.04 12.62
CA ASN A 371 15.52 9.14 11.51
C ASN A 371 16.28 7.84 11.28
N THR A 372 15.83 7.08 10.28
CA THR A 372 16.45 5.82 9.85
C THR A 372 17.76 6.01 9.04
N GLY A 373 18.21 7.25 8.87
CA GLY A 373 19.45 7.59 8.19
C GLY A 373 20.67 7.58 9.12
N VAL A 374 20.45 7.84 10.41
CA VAL A 374 21.50 7.95 11.43
C VAL A 374 21.43 6.84 12.49
N ASP A 375 20.25 6.24 12.70
CA ASP A 375 20.07 5.12 13.64
C ASP A 375 20.10 3.77 12.94
N SER A 376 20.57 2.75 13.67
CA SER A 376 20.41 1.36 13.27
C SER A 376 18.95 0.91 13.37
N ILE A 377 18.60 -0.18 12.70
CA ILE A 377 17.25 -0.77 12.76
C ILE A 377 16.89 -1.12 14.22
N ASP A 378 17.84 -1.69 14.97
CA ASP A 378 17.61 -2.11 16.36
C ASP A 378 17.42 -0.91 17.31
N LEU A 379 18.16 0.18 17.13
CA LEU A 379 17.98 1.39 17.93
C LEU A 379 16.63 2.05 17.62
N THR A 380 16.29 2.18 16.33
CA THR A 380 14.98 2.71 15.89
C THR A 380 13.85 1.88 16.51
N HIS A 381 13.97 0.56 16.50
CA HIS A 381 12.98 -0.35 17.06
C HIS A 381 12.85 -0.21 18.58
N LYS A 382 13.98 -0.12 19.31
CA LYS A 382 13.98 0.10 20.77
C LYS A 382 13.23 1.38 21.16
N ARG A 383 13.39 2.46 20.39
CA ARG A 383 12.67 3.73 20.62
C ARG A 383 11.16 3.60 20.46
N ILE A 384 10.70 2.85 19.44
CA ILE A 384 9.28 2.54 19.24
C ILE A 384 8.74 1.80 20.47
N ILE A 385 9.46 0.78 20.95
CA ILE A 385 9.01 -0.03 22.10
C ILE A 385 9.01 0.78 23.39
N SER A 386 10.08 1.52 23.69
CA SER A 386 10.15 2.39 24.88
C SER A 386 9.00 3.39 24.88
N THR A 387 8.73 4.05 23.74
CA THR A 387 7.62 5.01 23.64
C THR A 387 6.26 4.33 23.85
N LEU A 388 6.10 3.11 23.35
CA LEU A 388 4.86 2.35 23.48
C LEU A 388 4.62 1.86 24.91
N GLU A 389 5.67 1.50 25.65
CA GLU A 389 5.59 1.16 27.07
C GLU A 389 5.01 2.33 27.89
N ASP A 390 5.39 3.55 27.53
CA ASP A 390 4.93 4.80 28.17
C ASP A 390 3.49 5.26 27.76
N THR A 391 2.69 4.45 27.05
CA THR A 391 1.32 4.82 26.54
C THR A 391 0.14 4.09 27.17
#